data_AF-A0A942H5B0-F1
#
_entry.id   AF-A0A942H5B0-F1
#
_cell.length_a   1.000
_cell.length_b   1.000
_cell.length_c   1.000
_cell.angle_alpha   90.00
_cell.angle_beta   90.00
_cell.angle_gamma   90.00
#
_symmetry.space_group_name_H-M   'P 1'
#
loop_
_entity.id
_entity.type
_entity.pdbx_description
1 polymer ?
#
loop_
_entity_poly.entity_id
_entity_poly.type
_entity_poly.pdbx_seq_one_letter_code
_entity_poly.pdbx_strand_id
1 'polypeptide(L)'
;MYALIESFKLALASLRANKLRSALTLIGVIFGVMTVVAVASVIEGANRYIAEKIADQGANTLSIEKFGIITSFEEFLEANRRNKDLTLDDVEYLRERMTLATYIGASGNTNAEVKRGNEKMPNSITVKGVTASMANIDTVQADIGRYIGDMDEKNSRYVTMIGTEVADRLFGRRDVVGLELKIDGLPFEVIGVAKEQGTVFGQSQDEFVMIPVTTFQKNWGARRSLSISIKGSDGINFADLQDQARMVMRIRHKVPYSEKDTFGIITADAINDLFQTLTGTIATVALLVTSISLVVGGIVIMNIMLVAVTERTREIGIRKSLGARRKDILMQFLIESVVLSGCGGLIGLGIAYGIKWLLVQYTPVPASMPIWAIALALIVSTSTGAIFGIYPAWKAARLDPIVALRAE
;
A
#
# COMPACT_ATOMS: atom_id res chain seq x y z
N MET A 1 -36.82 -6.33 -25.04
CA MET A 1 -36.92 -5.98 -23.60
C MET A 1 -37.64 -7.05 -22.78
N TYR A 2 -38.83 -7.51 -23.19
CA TYR A 2 -39.58 -8.59 -22.50
C TYR A 2 -38.80 -9.92 -22.36
N ALA A 3 -38.13 -10.38 -23.41
CA ALA A 3 -37.33 -11.61 -23.37
C ALA A 3 -36.17 -11.58 -22.36
N LEU A 4 -35.56 -10.40 -22.12
CA LEU A 4 -34.47 -10.23 -21.14
C LEU A 4 -35.01 -10.27 -19.70
N ILE A 5 -36.14 -9.61 -19.45
CA ILE A 5 -36.80 -9.59 -18.14
C ILE A 5 -37.34 -10.98 -17.78
N GLU A 6 -37.88 -11.71 -18.76
CA GLU A 6 -38.38 -13.07 -18.60
C GLU A 6 -37.23 -14.06 -18.36
N SER A 7 -36.13 -13.93 -19.10
CA SER A 7 -34.90 -14.71 -18.87
C SER A 7 -34.31 -14.45 -17.49
N PHE A 8 -34.32 -13.21 -17.01
CA PHE A 8 -33.86 -12.85 -15.67
C PHE A 8 -34.77 -13.42 -14.57
N LYS A 9 -36.10 -13.35 -14.73
CA LYS A 9 -37.06 -13.97 -13.81
C LYS A 9 -36.92 -15.50 -13.78
N LEU A 10 -36.71 -16.12 -14.93
CA LEU A 10 -36.47 -17.57 -15.05
C LEU A 10 -35.17 -17.99 -14.39
N ALA A 11 -34.09 -17.21 -14.56
CA ALA A 11 -32.81 -17.46 -13.88
C ALA A 11 -32.94 -17.33 -12.35
N LEU A 12 -33.69 -16.35 -11.86
CA LEU A 12 -33.93 -16.19 -10.41
C LEU A 12 -34.81 -17.32 -9.84
N ALA A 13 -35.78 -17.80 -10.62
CA ALA A 13 -36.61 -18.95 -10.26
C ALA A 13 -35.81 -20.27 -10.24
N SER A 14 -34.89 -20.47 -11.19
CA SER A 14 -34.03 -21.66 -11.24
C SER A 14 -33.02 -21.70 -10.08
N LEU A 15 -32.51 -20.54 -9.66
CA LEU A 15 -31.67 -20.40 -8.46
C LEU A 15 -32.40 -20.84 -7.18
N ARG A 16 -33.71 -20.57 -7.08
CA ARG A 16 -34.53 -20.97 -5.92
C ARG A 16 -34.92 -22.44 -5.92
N ALA A 17 -35.11 -23.03 -7.10
CA ALA A 17 -35.51 -24.43 -7.24
C ALA A 17 -34.39 -25.41 -6.84
N ASN A 18 -33.13 -25.10 -7.17
CA ASN A 18 -31.99 -25.96 -6.87
C ASN A 18 -30.93 -25.22 -6.05
N LYS A 19 -31.23 -25.00 -4.75
CA LYS A 19 -30.40 -24.20 -3.83
C LYS A 19 -28.95 -24.70 -3.70
N LEU A 20 -28.75 -26.02 -3.59
CA LEU A 20 -27.43 -26.62 -3.41
C LEU A 20 -26.56 -26.51 -4.68
N ARG A 21 -27.16 -26.76 -5.83
CA ARG A 21 -26.53 -26.59 -7.16
C ARG A 21 -26.14 -25.14 -7.41
N SER A 22 -27.06 -24.22 -7.12
CA SER A 22 -26.85 -22.78 -7.28
C SER A 22 -25.75 -22.26 -6.34
N ALA A 23 -25.74 -22.71 -5.08
CA ALA A 23 -24.67 -22.37 -4.15
C ALA A 23 -23.30 -22.87 -4.67
N LEU A 24 -23.21 -24.13 -5.13
CA LEU A 24 -21.98 -24.69 -5.68
C LEU A 24 -21.49 -23.95 -6.94
N THR A 25 -22.39 -23.55 -7.86
CA THR A 25 -22.00 -22.74 -9.03
C THR A 25 -21.48 -21.36 -8.66
N LEU A 26 -22.08 -20.74 -7.65
CA LEU A 26 -21.79 -19.35 -7.31
C LEU A 26 -20.47 -19.22 -6.54
N ILE A 27 -20.10 -20.21 -5.74
CA ILE A 27 -18.88 -20.20 -4.90
C ILE A 27 -17.64 -19.83 -5.72
N GLY A 28 -17.38 -20.51 -6.86
CA GLY A 28 -16.16 -20.25 -7.64
C GLY A 28 -16.09 -18.81 -8.18
N VAL A 29 -17.21 -18.28 -8.67
CA VAL A 29 -17.28 -16.89 -9.17
C VAL A 29 -17.23 -15.89 -8.02
N ILE A 30 -17.90 -16.17 -6.91
CA ILE A 30 -17.87 -15.35 -5.69
C ILE A 30 -16.44 -15.20 -5.20
N PHE A 31 -15.71 -16.31 -5.02
CA PHE A 31 -14.33 -16.26 -4.54
C PHE A 31 -13.40 -15.55 -5.54
N GLY A 32 -13.55 -15.82 -6.84
CA GLY A 32 -12.77 -15.12 -7.88
C GLY A 32 -12.98 -13.61 -7.85
N VAL A 33 -14.24 -13.15 -7.85
CA VAL A 33 -14.56 -11.72 -7.80
C VAL A 33 -14.16 -11.08 -6.47
N MET A 34 -14.45 -11.75 -5.36
CA MET A 34 -14.11 -11.28 -4.02
C MET A 34 -12.60 -11.04 -3.89
N THR A 35 -11.77 -11.99 -4.33
CA THR A 35 -10.31 -11.87 -4.25
C THR A 35 -9.78 -10.71 -5.10
N VAL A 36 -10.24 -10.54 -6.35
CA VAL A 36 -9.83 -9.41 -7.21
C VAL A 36 -10.15 -8.08 -6.56
N VAL A 37 -11.40 -7.92 -6.13
CA VAL A 37 -11.89 -6.66 -5.58
C VAL A 37 -11.20 -6.36 -4.26
N ALA A 38 -11.03 -7.36 -3.39
CA ALA A 38 -10.34 -7.19 -2.11
C ALA A 38 -8.89 -6.75 -2.33
N VAL A 39 -8.14 -7.45 -3.19
CA VAL A 39 -6.73 -7.10 -3.46
C VAL A 39 -6.62 -5.73 -4.13
N ALA A 40 -7.43 -5.46 -5.16
CA ALA A 40 -7.45 -4.15 -5.81
C ALA A 40 -7.78 -3.02 -4.81
N SER A 41 -8.68 -3.29 -3.87
CA SER A 41 -9.08 -2.28 -2.87
C SER A 41 -7.98 -1.97 -1.87
N VAL A 42 -7.22 -2.99 -1.45
CA VAL A 42 -6.07 -2.82 -0.57
C VAL A 42 -4.93 -2.10 -1.31
N ILE A 43 -4.65 -2.47 -2.56
CA ILE A 43 -3.60 -1.81 -3.36
C ILE A 43 -3.94 -0.33 -3.59
N GLU A 44 -5.16 -0.02 -4.01
CA GLU A 44 -5.58 1.36 -4.24
C GLU A 44 -5.59 2.17 -2.92
N GLY A 45 -6.09 1.57 -1.84
CA GLY A 45 -6.04 2.21 -0.52
C GLY A 45 -4.61 2.52 -0.09
N ALA A 46 -3.69 1.57 -0.25
CA ALA A 46 -2.29 1.74 0.10
C ALA A 46 -1.57 2.73 -0.83
N ASN A 47 -1.88 2.76 -2.14
CA ASN A 47 -1.36 3.74 -3.08
C ASN A 47 -1.75 5.18 -2.66
N ARG A 48 -3.03 5.41 -2.33
CA ARG A 48 -3.49 6.74 -1.86
C ARG A 48 -2.84 7.13 -0.55
N TYR A 49 -2.81 6.18 0.38
CA TYR A 49 -2.20 6.37 1.68
C TYR A 49 -0.72 6.76 1.58
N ILE A 50 0.03 6.11 0.71
CA ILE A 50 1.45 6.45 0.46
C ILE A 50 1.58 7.75 -0.32
N ALA A 51 0.72 8.03 -1.30
CA ALA A 51 0.74 9.30 -2.01
C ALA A 51 0.52 10.49 -1.07
N GLU A 52 -0.40 10.37 -0.11
CA GLU A 52 -0.60 11.37 0.96
C GLU A 52 0.66 11.52 1.83
N LYS A 53 1.25 10.41 2.28
CA LYS A 53 2.46 10.46 3.14
C LYS A 53 3.73 10.90 2.42
N ILE A 54 3.84 10.66 1.13
CA ILE A 54 4.94 11.18 0.30
C ILE A 54 4.73 12.66 0.01
N ALA A 55 3.49 13.10 -0.25
CA ALA A 55 3.17 14.52 -0.40
C ALA A 55 3.52 15.31 0.88
N ASP A 56 3.35 14.68 2.05
CA ASP A 56 3.77 15.24 3.33
C ASP A 56 5.29 15.41 3.44
N GLN A 57 6.12 14.62 2.74
CA GLN A 57 7.59 14.54 2.91
C GLN A 57 8.38 15.79 2.43
N GLY A 58 7.67 16.83 1.97
CA GLY A 58 8.22 18.09 1.49
C GLY A 58 8.66 18.00 0.03
N ALA A 59 8.13 18.90 -0.80
CA ALA A 59 8.52 18.99 -2.20
C ALA A 59 10.02 19.31 -2.35
N ASN A 60 10.69 18.63 -3.28
CA ASN A 60 12.10 18.82 -3.64
C ASN A 60 13.13 18.48 -2.54
N THR A 61 12.84 17.48 -1.70
CA THR A 61 13.79 16.94 -0.73
C THR A 61 14.36 15.60 -1.19
N LEU A 62 15.66 15.39 -1.00
CA LEU A 62 16.31 14.10 -1.12
C LEU A 62 17.12 13.80 0.14
N SER A 63 17.26 12.51 0.45
CA SER A 63 18.07 12.05 1.57
C SER A 63 19.22 11.20 1.06
N ILE A 64 20.44 11.52 1.51
CA ILE A 64 21.62 10.70 1.29
C ILE A 64 21.79 9.82 2.51
N GLU A 65 21.76 8.53 2.27
CA GLU A 65 21.84 7.48 3.28
C GLU A 65 23.09 6.65 3.09
N LYS A 66 23.54 5.95 4.14
CA LYS A 66 24.62 4.97 4.00
C LYS A 66 24.26 3.90 2.98
N PHE A 67 23.00 3.50 2.93
CA PHE A 67 22.49 2.44 2.07
C PHE A 67 21.42 2.98 1.14
N GLY A 68 21.41 2.53 -0.11
CA GLY A 68 20.25 2.71 -0.98
C GLY A 68 19.09 1.81 -0.56
N ILE A 69 18.08 1.73 -1.41
CA ILE A 69 17.00 0.74 -1.27
C ILE A 69 17.61 -0.63 -1.58
N ILE A 70 17.90 -1.41 -0.53
CA ILE A 70 18.47 -2.75 -0.64
C ILE A 70 17.36 -3.78 -0.37
N THR A 71 17.24 -4.75 -1.26
CA THR A 71 16.20 -5.80 -1.18
C THR A 71 16.77 -7.19 -0.86
N SER A 72 18.10 -7.33 -0.81
CA SER A 72 18.82 -8.59 -0.55
C SER A 72 19.82 -8.46 0.60
N PHE A 73 19.93 -9.51 1.41
CA PHE A 73 20.91 -9.58 2.51
C PHE A 73 22.36 -9.61 2.00
N GLU A 74 22.61 -10.22 0.84
CA GLU A 74 23.95 -10.29 0.24
C GLU A 74 24.41 -8.90 -0.22
N GLU A 75 23.51 -8.17 -0.91
CA GLU A 75 23.76 -6.79 -1.33
C GLU A 75 23.97 -5.86 -0.12
N PHE A 76 23.25 -6.09 0.99
CA PHE A 76 23.47 -5.36 2.23
C PHE A 76 24.88 -5.60 2.80
N LEU A 77 25.36 -6.84 2.80
CA LEU A 77 26.71 -7.16 3.30
C LEU A 77 27.80 -6.53 2.43
N GLU A 78 27.65 -6.58 1.11
CA GLU A 78 28.58 -5.93 0.17
C GLU A 78 28.57 -4.41 0.33
N ALA A 79 27.38 -3.81 0.40
CA ALA A 79 27.22 -2.38 0.64
C ALA A 79 27.81 -1.97 1.99
N ASN A 80 27.61 -2.74 3.06
CA ASN A 80 28.13 -2.40 4.38
C ASN A 80 29.66 -2.47 4.48
N ARG A 81 30.30 -3.34 3.69
CA ARG A 81 31.77 -3.38 3.60
C ARG A 81 32.34 -2.21 2.82
N ARG A 82 31.63 -1.76 1.78
CA ARG A 82 32.09 -0.75 0.84
C ARG A 82 31.73 0.68 1.26
N ASN A 83 30.55 0.87 1.83
CA ASN A 83 29.97 2.16 2.14
C ASN A 83 30.51 2.67 3.48
N LYS A 84 30.97 3.91 3.47
CA LYS A 84 31.45 4.61 4.68
C LYS A 84 30.27 5.23 5.41
N ASP A 85 30.42 5.42 6.72
CA ASP A 85 29.43 6.16 7.51
C ASP A 85 29.44 7.63 7.08
N LEU A 86 28.24 8.21 6.96
CA LEU A 86 28.05 9.63 6.67
C LEU A 86 28.23 10.45 7.96
N THR A 87 28.96 11.55 7.85
CA THR A 87 29.37 12.38 9.00
C THR A 87 28.93 13.84 8.83
N LEU A 88 29.05 14.64 9.89
CA LEU A 88 28.79 16.08 9.81
C LEU A 88 29.78 16.79 8.86
N ASP A 89 30.99 16.27 8.70
CA ASP A 89 31.96 16.80 7.72
C ASP A 89 31.45 16.65 6.28
N ASP A 90 30.67 15.61 6.00
CA ASP A 90 30.07 15.41 4.67
C ASP A 90 28.93 16.41 4.43
N VAL A 91 28.17 16.76 5.49
CA VAL A 91 27.15 17.82 5.46
C VAL A 91 27.79 19.16 5.10
N GLU A 92 28.90 19.52 5.76
CA GLU A 92 29.61 20.77 5.47
C GLU A 92 30.22 20.76 4.06
N TYR A 93 30.82 19.65 3.66
CA TYR A 93 31.38 19.49 2.31
C TYR A 93 30.33 19.70 1.21
N LEU A 94 29.11 19.19 1.42
CA LEU A 94 27.98 19.40 0.53
C LEU A 94 27.50 20.86 0.55
N ARG A 95 27.40 21.47 1.74
CA ARG A 95 26.98 22.86 1.91
C ARG A 95 27.89 23.85 1.18
N GLU A 96 29.20 23.59 1.15
CA GLU A 96 30.17 24.42 0.43
C GLU A 96 30.11 24.29 -1.10
N ARG A 97 29.60 23.18 -1.64
CA ARG A 97 29.76 22.81 -3.07
C ARG A 97 28.45 22.71 -3.84
N MET A 98 27.34 22.44 -3.16
CA MET A 98 26.03 22.38 -3.80
C MET A 98 25.48 23.79 -3.98
N THR A 99 25.26 24.17 -5.22
CA THR A 99 24.67 25.47 -5.59
C THR A 99 23.15 25.41 -5.75
N LEU A 100 22.59 24.21 -5.95
CA LEU A 100 21.16 23.98 -6.17
C LEU A 100 20.40 23.69 -4.86
N ALA A 101 21.11 23.48 -3.76
CA ALA A 101 20.52 23.20 -2.45
C ALA A 101 20.27 24.51 -1.68
N THR A 102 19.08 24.67 -1.13
CA THR A 102 18.72 25.78 -0.24
C THR A 102 19.06 25.46 1.20
N TYR A 103 18.76 24.24 1.64
CA TYR A 103 19.03 23.76 2.99
C TYR A 103 19.65 22.37 2.94
N ILE A 104 20.67 22.17 3.75
CA ILE A 104 21.34 20.87 3.95
C ILE A 104 21.47 20.65 5.44
N GLY A 105 20.87 19.58 5.91
CA GLY A 105 20.88 19.16 7.30
C GLY A 105 21.19 17.69 7.44
N ALA A 106 21.35 17.24 8.67
CA ALA A 106 21.53 15.83 8.96
C ALA A 106 20.72 15.41 10.19
N SER A 107 20.34 14.15 10.17
CA SER A 107 19.72 13.48 11.30
C SER A 107 20.39 12.15 11.60
N GLY A 108 20.33 11.73 12.86
CA GLY A 108 20.73 10.40 13.31
C GLY A 108 19.66 9.84 14.21
N ASN A 109 19.42 8.53 14.15
CA ASN A 109 18.36 7.90 14.92
C ASN A 109 18.93 6.85 15.89
N THR A 110 18.34 6.77 17.07
CA THR A 110 18.51 5.64 17.98
C THR A 110 17.23 5.39 18.76
N ASN A 111 17.18 4.28 19.49
CA ASN A 111 16.10 4.03 20.42
C ASN A 111 16.67 4.09 21.84
N ALA A 112 15.98 4.81 22.73
CA ALA A 112 16.39 4.94 24.12
C ALA A 112 15.19 4.88 25.06
N GLU A 113 15.44 4.56 26.34
CA GLU A 113 14.44 4.72 27.39
C GLU A 113 14.19 6.20 27.65
N VAL A 114 12.92 6.61 27.67
CA VAL A 114 12.51 7.97 28.03
C VAL A 114 11.55 7.93 29.21
N LYS A 115 11.89 8.68 30.27
CA LYS A 115 11.14 8.66 31.53
C LYS A 115 11.17 9.99 32.25
N ARG A 116 10.22 10.16 33.16
CA ARG A 116 10.09 11.32 34.04
C ARG A 116 9.64 10.86 35.43
N GLY A 117 10.48 11.05 36.44
CA GLY A 117 10.18 10.55 37.79
C GLY A 117 9.94 9.04 37.77
N ASN A 118 8.73 8.62 38.16
CA ASN A 118 8.30 7.21 38.13
C ASN A 118 7.57 6.83 36.83
N GLU A 119 7.16 7.80 36.00
CA GLU A 119 6.50 7.55 34.72
C GLU A 119 7.55 7.26 33.65
N LYS A 120 7.30 6.26 32.80
CA LYS A 120 8.19 5.91 31.69
C LYS A 120 7.41 5.50 30.46
N MET A 121 8.01 5.70 29.30
CA MET A 121 7.46 5.12 28.08
C MET A 121 7.52 3.58 28.16
N PRO A 122 6.50 2.86 27.68
CA PRO A 122 6.45 1.40 27.77
C PRO A 122 7.53 0.72 26.93
N ASN A 123 7.87 1.32 25.79
CA ASN A 123 8.90 0.87 24.86
C ASN A 123 10.02 1.90 24.76
N SER A 124 11.20 1.47 24.30
CA SER A 124 12.23 2.42 23.87
C SER A 124 11.70 3.23 22.68
N ILE A 125 11.75 4.55 22.79
CA ILE A 125 11.24 5.45 21.76
C ILE A 125 12.38 6.00 20.91
N THR A 126 12.03 6.48 19.72
CA THR A 126 13.02 7.01 18.78
C THR A 126 13.55 8.35 19.25
N VAL A 127 14.86 8.40 19.49
CA VAL A 127 15.65 9.61 19.71
C VAL A 127 16.25 10.02 18.37
N LYS A 128 15.87 11.20 17.90
CA LYS A 128 16.35 11.80 16.66
C LYS A 128 17.34 12.92 17.00
N GLY A 129 18.61 12.74 16.67
CA GLY A 129 19.59 13.83 16.70
C GLY A 129 19.48 14.64 15.42
N VAL A 130 19.12 15.92 15.47
CA VAL A 130 18.89 16.74 14.28
C VAL A 130 19.75 18.02 14.28
N THR A 131 20.20 18.43 13.09
CA THR A 131 20.79 19.77 12.89
C THR A 131 19.71 20.85 12.94
N ALA A 132 20.03 22.07 13.33
CA ALA A 132 19.11 23.21 13.37
C ALA A 132 18.48 23.51 11.99
N SER A 133 19.26 23.31 10.91
CA SER A 133 18.77 23.48 9.53
C SER A 133 17.58 22.56 9.18
N MET A 134 17.40 21.46 9.93
CA MET A 134 16.33 20.50 9.72
C MET A 134 14.95 21.12 9.93
N ALA A 135 14.84 22.21 10.70
CA ALA A 135 13.59 22.96 10.85
C ALA A 135 12.96 23.43 9.52
N ASN A 136 13.77 23.61 8.47
CA ASN A 136 13.33 24.05 7.14
C ASN A 136 13.24 22.91 6.10
N ILE A 137 13.68 21.70 6.49
CA ILE A 137 13.75 20.50 5.64
C ILE A 137 12.69 19.50 6.06
N ASP A 138 12.64 19.18 7.36
CA ASP A 138 11.65 18.29 7.95
C ASP A 138 10.25 18.91 7.93
N THR A 139 9.27 18.03 8.00
CA THR A 139 7.85 18.34 8.01
C THR A 139 7.32 18.51 9.43
N VAL A 140 8.08 18.00 10.40
CA VAL A 140 7.80 18.10 11.84
C VAL A 140 8.06 19.54 12.30
N GLN A 141 6.97 20.22 12.65
CA GLN A 141 7.02 21.58 13.21
C GLN A 141 6.65 21.56 14.69
N ALA A 142 7.16 22.53 15.45
CA ALA A 142 6.70 22.77 16.82
C ALA A 142 5.28 23.34 16.82
N ASP A 143 4.41 22.78 17.66
CA ASP A 143 3.09 23.34 17.98
C ASP A 143 3.19 24.32 19.15
N ILE A 144 3.87 23.87 20.22
CA ILE A 144 4.14 24.63 21.44
C ILE A 144 5.65 24.76 21.61
N GLY A 145 6.12 25.94 21.99
CA GLY A 145 7.55 26.21 22.19
C GLY A 145 8.28 26.44 20.87
N ARG A 146 9.43 25.79 20.69
CA ARG A 146 10.29 25.98 19.51
C ARG A 146 11.01 24.71 19.08
N TYR A 147 11.43 24.70 17.82
CA TYR A 147 12.35 23.70 17.28
C TYR A 147 13.78 23.92 17.81
N ILE A 148 14.65 22.93 17.60
CA ILE A 148 16.08 23.00 17.92
C ILE A 148 16.76 24.08 17.07
N GLY A 149 17.45 25.01 17.71
CA GLY A 149 18.13 26.12 17.03
C GLY A 149 19.65 25.98 16.98
N ASP A 150 20.30 26.85 16.22
CA ASP A 150 21.76 26.85 16.04
C ASP A 150 22.53 26.95 17.36
N MET A 151 22.02 27.72 18.32
CA MET A 151 22.65 27.89 19.62
C MET A 151 22.59 26.64 20.49
N ASP A 152 21.56 25.81 20.31
CA ASP A 152 21.45 24.54 21.03
C ASP A 152 22.41 23.51 20.43
N GLU A 153 22.54 23.50 19.11
CA GLU A 153 23.47 22.66 18.38
C GLU A 153 24.93 23.04 18.67
N LYS A 154 25.31 24.31 18.51
CA LYS A 154 26.69 24.78 18.74
C LYS A 154 27.18 24.54 20.16
N ASN A 155 26.30 24.67 21.15
CA ASN A 155 26.66 24.48 22.56
C ASN A 155 26.39 23.04 23.06
N SER A 156 25.95 22.12 22.20
CA SER A 156 25.57 20.75 22.58
C SER A 156 24.65 20.71 23.80
N ARG A 157 23.61 21.54 23.80
CA ARG A 157 22.70 21.68 24.94
C ARG A 157 21.88 20.40 25.12
N TYR A 158 21.61 20.06 26.37
CA TYR A 158 20.68 19.00 26.75
C TYR A 158 19.24 19.53 26.73
N VAL A 159 18.77 19.83 25.52
CA VAL A 159 17.38 20.25 25.25
C VAL A 159 16.71 19.25 24.31
N THR A 160 15.39 19.14 24.40
CA THR A 160 14.63 18.21 23.58
C THR A 160 13.31 18.82 23.10
N MET A 161 12.92 18.50 21.87
CA MET A 161 11.55 18.67 21.39
C MET A 161 10.88 17.30 21.35
N ILE A 162 9.67 17.18 21.87
CA ILE A 162 9.00 15.87 22.02
C ILE A 162 7.77 15.75 21.12
N GLY A 163 7.42 14.54 20.72
CA GLY A 163 6.13 14.27 20.07
C GLY A 163 4.96 14.34 21.05
N THR A 164 3.74 14.49 20.51
CA THR A 164 2.52 14.68 21.31
C THR A 164 2.25 13.51 22.26
N GLU A 165 2.49 12.28 21.82
CA GLU A 165 2.27 11.07 22.63
C GLU A 165 3.23 10.97 23.83
N VAL A 166 4.47 11.45 23.67
CA VAL A 166 5.43 11.54 24.78
C VAL A 166 4.97 12.57 25.81
N ALA A 167 4.44 13.71 25.36
CA ALA A 167 3.88 14.74 26.24
C ALA A 167 2.66 14.21 27.00
N ASP A 168 1.71 13.62 26.28
CA ASP A 168 0.45 13.12 26.84
C ASP A 168 0.71 11.97 27.83
N ARG A 169 1.63 11.03 27.54
CA ARG A 169 1.95 9.92 28.45
C ARG A 169 2.78 10.32 29.67
N LEU A 170 3.85 11.11 29.49
CA LEU A 170 4.77 11.42 30.60
C LEU A 170 4.34 12.62 31.43
N PHE A 171 3.47 13.48 30.90
CA PHE A 171 3.07 14.71 31.57
C PHE A 171 1.55 14.85 31.75
N GLY A 172 0.73 14.09 31.02
CA GLY A 172 -0.73 14.21 31.03
C GLY A 172 -1.25 15.54 30.45
N ARG A 173 -0.36 16.33 29.82
CA ARG A 173 -0.64 17.64 29.22
C ARG A 173 0.44 17.98 28.19
N ARG A 174 0.11 18.91 27.27
CA ARG A 174 1.03 19.35 26.20
C ARG A 174 1.82 20.62 26.54
N ASP A 175 1.37 21.43 27.51
CA ASP A 175 2.12 22.58 28.00
C ASP A 175 3.20 22.13 29.01
N VAL A 176 4.33 21.71 28.47
CA VAL A 176 5.44 21.09 29.21
C VAL A 176 6.79 21.74 28.92
N VAL A 177 6.79 22.88 28.24
CA VAL A 177 8.01 23.64 27.94
C VAL A 177 8.66 24.10 29.25
N GLY A 178 9.97 23.96 29.35
CA GLY A 178 10.78 24.24 30.54
C GLY A 178 10.79 23.12 31.58
N LEU A 179 10.05 22.04 31.39
CA LEU A 179 10.12 20.86 32.25
C LEU A 179 11.22 19.91 31.81
N GLU A 180 11.69 19.09 32.74
CA GLU A 180 12.72 18.09 32.45
C GLU A 180 12.14 16.68 32.26
N LEU A 181 12.77 15.93 31.37
CA LEU A 181 12.64 14.48 31.24
C LEU A 181 14.02 13.84 31.12
N LYS A 182 14.10 12.53 31.30
CA LYS A 182 15.36 11.77 31.17
C LYS A 182 15.33 10.89 29.93
N ILE A 183 16.37 11.01 29.11
CA ILE A 183 16.63 10.14 27.96
C ILE A 183 17.87 9.33 28.30
N ASP A 184 17.73 8.01 28.42
CA ASP A 184 18.82 7.09 28.81
C ASP A 184 19.52 7.51 30.12
N GLY A 185 18.74 8.05 31.05
CA GLY A 185 19.20 8.55 32.35
C GLY A 185 19.76 10.00 32.35
N LEU A 186 20.02 10.60 31.19
CA LEU A 186 20.51 11.97 31.06
C LEU A 186 19.34 12.97 31.10
N PRO A 187 19.43 14.07 31.86
CA PRO A 187 18.37 15.07 31.95
C PRO A 187 18.35 15.95 30.68
N PHE A 188 17.16 16.16 30.12
CA PHE A 188 16.91 17.08 29.01
C PHE A 188 15.75 18.02 29.35
N GLU A 189 15.94 19.31 29.08
CA GLU A 189 14.90 20.32 29.18
C GLU A 189 14.01 20.29 27.93
N VAL A 190 12.69 20.21 28.10
CA VAL A 190 11.74 20.25 26.99
C VAL A 190 11.59 21.69 26.49
N ILE A 191 11.97 21.95 25.25
CA ILE A 191 11.88 23.28 24.62
C ILE A 191 10.70 23.41 23.65
N GLY A 192 10.06 22.30 23.31
CA GLY A 192 8.89 22.30 22.45
C GLY A 192 8.18 20.96 22.37
N VAL A 193 6.95 21.01 21.89
CA VAL A 193 6.12 19.85 21.55
C VAL A 193 5.76 19.95 20.08
N ALA A 194 5.98 18.87 19.33
CA ALA A 194 5.68 18.81 17.91
C ALA A 194 4.16 18.85 17.64
N LYS A 195 3.78 19.36 16.47
CA LYS A 195 2.43 19.15 15.93
C LYS A 195 2.19 17.67 15.71
N GLU A 196 0.95 17.24 15.93
CA GLU A 196 0.54 15.85 15.76
C GLU A 196 0.84 15.37 14.33
N GLN A 197 1.65 14.32 14.23
CA GLN A 197 2.04 13.68 12.96
C GLN A 197 1.01 12.61 12.56
N GLY A 198 0.26 12.10 13.54
CA GLY A 198 -0.77 11.09 13.35
C GLY A 198 -0.17 9.69 13.28
N THR A 199 -0.87 8.80 12.59
CA THR A 199 -0.49 7.38 12.51
C THR A 199 -0.12 6.98 11.09
N VAL A 200 0.85 6.06 10.99
CA VAL A 200 1.23 5.40 9.75
C VAL A 200 1.08 3.90 9.85
N PHE A 201 0.19 3.33 9.04
CA PHE A 201 -0.22 1.92 9.15
C PHE A 201 -0.58 1.53 10.60
N GLY A 202 -1.21 2.46 11.33
CA GLY A 202 -1.65 2.27 12.72
C GLY A 202 -0.55 2.38 13.76
N GLN A 203 0.69 2.68 13.34
CA GLN A 203 1.78 3.01 14.24
C GLN A 203 1.86 4.52 14.41
N SER A 204 1.85 4.99 15.65
CA SER A 204 2.03 6.40 15.97
C SER A 204 3.34 6.93 15.41
N GLN A 205 3.28 8.09 14.77
CA GLN A 205 4.47 8.86 14.37
C GLN A 205 4.81 9.95 15.41
N ASP A 206 4.12 9.93 16.55
CA ASP A 206 4.26 10.91 17.64
C ASP A 206 5.09 10.37 18.84
N GLU A 207 5.55 9.11 18.79
CA GLU A 207 6.45 8.52 19.81
C GLU A 207 7.93 8.81 19.51
N PHE A 208 8.33 10.08 19.56
CA PHE A 208 9.75 10.46 19.37
C PHE A 208 10.19 11.61 20.28
N VAL A 209 11.51 11.72 20.42
CA VAL A 209 12.19 12.89 20.99
C VAL A 209 13.28 13.36 20.03
N MET A 210 13.37 14.67 19.81
CA MET A 210 14.37 15.31 18.97
C MET A 210 15.34 16.07 19.85
N ILE A 211 16.65 15.84 19.66
CA ILE A 211 17.73 16.51 20.38
C ILE A 211 18.75 17.08 19.38
N PRO A 212 19.61 18.04 19.77
CA PRO A 212 20.64 18.54 18.87
C PRO A 212 21.59 17.42 18.42
N VAL A 213 21.95 17.41 17.13
CA VAL A 213 22.81 16.36 16.54
C VAL A 213 24.16 16.24 17.25
N THR A 214 24.72 17.35 17.72
CA THR A 214 25.98 17.39 18.48
C THR A 214 25.84 16.68 19.83
N THR A 215 24.74 16.92 20.54
CA THR A 215 24.39 16.20 21.80
C THR A 215 24.15 14.72 21.53
N PHE A 216 23.48 14.38 20.42
CA PHE A 216 23.25 13.00 20.01
C PHE A 216 24.56 12.24 19.76
N GLN A 217 25.45 12.80 18.94
CA GLN A 217 26.73 12.18 18.61
C GLN A 217 27.64 12.04 19.84
N LYS A 218 27.60 13.02 20.75
CA LYS A 218 28.35 12.98 22.01
C LYS A 218 27.95 11.79 22.89
N ASN A 219 26.65 11.47 22.98
CA ASN A 219 26.14 10.47 23.91
C ASN A 219 26.00 9.06 23.27
N TRP A 220 25.55 8.97 22.01
CA TRP A 220 25.27 7.68 21.33
C TRP A 220 26.23 7.35 20.18
N GLY A 221 27.27 8.18 19.99
CA GLY A 221 28.48 7.82 19.26
C GLY A 221 28.62 8.48 17.89
N ALA A 222 29.86 8.94 17.63
CA ALA A 222 30.32 9.49 16.35
C ALA A 222 30.50 8.45 15.23
N ARG A 223 30.39 7.15 15.53
CA ARG A 223 30.55 6.04 14.56
C ARG A 223 29.22 5.55 13.96
N ARG A 224 28.15 6.33 14.12
CA ARG A 224 26.88 6.04 13.47
C ARG A 224 26.77 6.91 12.23
N SER A 225 26.41 6.28 11.12
CA SER A 225 26.08 7.04 9.92
C SER A 225 24.89 7.93 10.19
N LEU A 226 25.01 9.17 9.78
CA LEU A 226 23.90 10.10 9.69
C LEU A 226 23.11 9.86 8.38
N SER A 227 21.90 10.38 8.35
CA SER A 227 21.13 10.64 7.15
C SER A 227 21.29 12.12 6.81
N ILE A 228 21.72 12.45 5.60
CA ILE A 228 21.88 13.84 5.16
C ILE A 228 20.67 14.21 4.32
N SER A 229 19.89 15.19 4.74
CA SER A 229 18.72 15.64 3.99
C SER A 229 19.03 16.95 3.29
N ILE A 230 18.66 17.04 2.01
CA ILE A 230 18.94 18.17 1.12
C ILE A 230 17.62 18.63 0.52
N LYS A 231 17.33 19.93 0.67
CA LYS A 231 16.18 20.58 0.05
C LYS A 231 16.63 21.51 -1.07
N GLY A 232 16.10 21.30 -2.26
CA GLY A 232 16.38 22.10 -3.45
C GLY A 232 15.86 23.54 -3.36
N SER A 233 16.36 24.40 -4.23
CA SER A 233 15.78 25.73 -4.47
C SER A 233 14.49 25.67 -5.27
N ASP A 234 13.63 26.65 -5.08
CA ASP A 234 12.35 26.71 -5.80
C ASP A 234 12.59 26.89 -7.31
N GLY A 235 11.86 26.13 -8.12
CA GLY A 235 11.90 26.23 -9.59
C GLY A 235 13.05 25.51 -10.29
N ILE A 236 13.92 24.80 -9.56
CA ILE A 236 14.95 23.95 -10.19
C ILE A 236 14.38 22.62 -10.67
N ASN A 237 15.05 22.00 -11.65
CA ASN A 237 14.80 20.60 -11.97
C ASN A 237 15.37 19.71 -10.85
N PHE A 238 14.52 18.91 -10.22
CA PHE A 238 14.91 18.03 -9.12
C PHE A 238 15.94 16.96 -9.53
N ALA A 239 15.90 16.52 -10.79
CA ALA A 239 16.90 15.59 -11.33
C ALA A 239 18.31 16.19 -11.31
N ASP A 240 18.44 17.50 -11.61
CA ASP A 240 19.73 18.19 -11.61
C ASP A 240 20.28 18.33 -10.18
N LEU A 241 19.39 18.54 -9.18
CA LEU A 241 19.76 18.53 -7.77
C LEU A 241 20.29 17.16 -7.35
N GLN A 242 19.59 16.09 -7.73
CA GLN A 242 19.98 14.72 -7.43
C GLN A 242 21.33 14.37 -8.07
N ASP A 243 21.55 14.74 -9.33
CA ASP A 243 22.82 14.51 -10.02
C ASP A 243 23.96 15.33 -9.41
N GLN A 244 23.72 16.59 -9.03
CA GLN A 244 24.71 17.40 -8.32
C GLN A 244 25.07 16.76 -6.97
N ALA A 245 24.08 16.37 -6.17
CA ALA A 245 24.28 15.73 -4.87
C ALA A 245 25.10 14.44 -5.02
N ARG A 246 24.74 13.60 -6.00
CA ARG A 246 25.46 12.37 -6.34
C ARG A 246 26.91 12.66 -6.72
N MET A 247 27.14 13.63 -7.61
CA MET A 247 28.49 13.94 -8.10
C MET A 247 29.38 14.47 -6.97
N VAL A 248 28.89 15.41 -6.17
CA VAL A 248 29.62 15.98 -5.04
C VAL A 248 29.96 14.89 -4.01
N MET A 249 29.02 14.00 -3.68
CA MET A 249 29.29 12.89 -2.76
C MET A 249 30.27 11.85 -3.34
N ARG A 250 30.19 11.54 -4.64
CA ARG A 250 31.19 10.66 -5.29
C ARG A 250 32.60 11.24 -5.21
N ILE A 251 32.75 12.55 -5.40
CA ILE A 251 34.04 13.24 -5.23
C ILE A 251 34.50 13.15 -3.78
N ARG A 252 33.62 13.43 -2.81
CA ARG A 252 33.91 13.33 -1.36
C ARG A 252 34.39 11.94 -0.97
N HIS A 253 33.68 10.91 -1.44
CA HIS A 253 33.99 9.51 -1.15
C HIS A 253 35.11 8.93 -2.04
N LYS A 254 35.61 9.69 -3.03
CA LYS A 254 36.61 9.29 -4.02
C LYS A 254 36.19 8.04 -4.81
N VAL A 255 34.92 7.97 -5.21
CA VAL A 255 34.36 6.83 -5.95
C VAL A 255 34.77 6.91 -7.44
N PRO A 256 35.49 5.91 -7.98
CA PRO A 256 35.85 5.87 -9.41
C PRO A 256 34.61 5.86 -10.32
N TYR A 257 34.72 6.37 -11.55
CA TYR A 257 33.59 6.44 -12.49
C TYR A 257 32.94 5.08 -12.80
N SER A 258 33.74 4.01 -12.87
CA SER A 258 33.29 2.65 -13.16
C SER A 258 32.61 1.94 -11.99
N GLU A 259 32.69 2.48 -10.77
CA GLU A 259 32.13 1.86 -9.58
C GLU A 259 30.73 2.38 -9.24
N LYS A 260 29.94 1.53 -8.58
CA LYS A 260 28.64 1.91 -8.01
C LYS A 260 28.83 2.97 -6.93
N ASP A 261 27.80 3.76 -6.62
CA ASP A 261 27.86 4.73 -5.52
C ASP A 261 28.02 4.03 -4.18
N THR A 262 28.81 4.61 -3.28
CA THR A 262 29.07 4.07 -1.93
C THR A 262 28.10 4.63 -0.88
N PHE A 263 26.97 5.16 -1.33
CA PHE A 263 25.90 5.76 -0.56
C PHE A 263 24.59 5.56 -1.34
N GLY A 264 23.46 5.68 -0.65
CA GLY A 264 22.13 5.69 -1.23
C GLY A 264 21.62 7.11 -1.39
N ILE A 265 20.88 7.38 -2.46
CA ILE A 265 20.01 8.56 -2.53
C ILE A 265 18.58 8.05 -2.49
N ILE A 266 17.82 8.52 -1.50
CA ILE A 266 16.42 8.21 -1.30
C ILE A 266 15.62 9.46 -1.63
N THR A 267 14.69 9.31 -2.56
CA THR A 267 13.75 10.35 -2.98
C THR A 267 12.32 9.85 -2.82
N ALA A 268 11.37 10.78 -2.80
CA ALA A 268 9.94 10.48 -2.89
C ALA A 268 9.63 9.52 -4.05
N ASP A 269 10.20 9.78 -5.23
CA ASP A 269 10.02 8.95 -6.42
C ASP A 269 10.59 7.55 -6.24
N ALA A 270 11.77 7.40 -5.62
CA ALA A 270 12.37 6.09 -5.36
C ALA A 270 11.51 5.24 -4.40
N ILE A 271 10.87 5.87 -3.40
CA ILE A 271 9.93 5.20 -2.49
C ILE A 271 8.66 4.79 -3.26
N ASN A 272 8.14 5.67 -4.10
CA ASN A 272 6.97 5.39 -4.94
C ASN A 272 7.25 4.24 -5.91
N ASP A 273 8.39 4.23 -6.58
CA ASP A 273 8.81 3.18 -7.52
C ASP A 273 8.97 1.82 -6.83
N LEU A 274 9.59 1.80 -5.65
CA LEU A 274 9.65 0.59 -4.81
C LEU A 274 8.25 0.11 -4.47
N PHE A 275 7.36 1.01 -4.04
CA PHE A 275 6.00 0.66 -3.68
C PHE A 275 5.19 0.11 -4.86
N GLN A 276 5.32 0.72 -6.04
CA GLN A 276 4.71 0.24 -7.28
C GLN A 276 5.24 -1.13 -7.70
N THR A 277 6.53 -1.38 -7.50
CA THR A 277 7.13 -2.70 -7.78
C THR A 277 6.57 -3.78 -6.86
N LEU A 278 6.46 -3.49 -5.56
CA LEU A 278 5.92 -4.41 -4.57
C LEU A 278 4.42 -4.67 -4.81
N THR A 279 3.62 -3.62 -4.99
CA THR A 279 2.18 -3.74 -5.26
C THR A 279 1.89 -4.38 -6.61
N GLY A 280 2.69 -4.10 -7.64
CA GLY A 280 2.59 -4.75 -8.95
C GLY A 280 2.87 -6.26 -8.88
N THR A 281 3.83 -6.67 -8.05
CA THR A 281 4.09 -8.09 -7.78
C THR A 281 2.91 -8.77 -7.09
N ILE A 282 2.35 -8.12 -6.06
CA ILE A 282 1.15 -8.60 -5.35
C ILE A 282 -0.05 -8.69 -6.32
N ALA A 283 -0.25 -7.67 -7.16
CA ALA A 283 -1.30 -7.65 -8.18
C ALA A 283 -1.15 -8.81 -9.18
N THR A 284 0.08 -9.11 -9.61
CA THR A 284 0.36 -10.22 -10.54
C THR A 284 0.02 -11.57 -9.92
N VAL A 285 0.42 -11.80 -8.66
CA VAL A 285 0.07 -13.03 -7.92
C VAL A 285 -1.43 -13.14 -7.73
N ALA A 286 -2.09 -12.04 -7.35
CA ALA A 286 -3.54 -12.01 -7.17
C ALA A 286 -4.30 -12.27 -8.48
N LEU A 287 -3.80 -11.76 -9.61
CA LEU A 287 -4.35 -12.03 -10.94
C LEU A 287 -4.25 -13.53 -11.26
N LEU A 288 -3.11 -14.17 -10.99
CA LEU A 288 -2.93 -15.61 -11.20
C LEU A 288 -3.90 -16.44 -10.35
N VAL A 289 -3.97 -16.15 -9.05
CA VAL A 289 -4.88 -16.84 -8.11
C VAL A 289 -6.34 -16.66 -8.54
N THR A 290 -6.73 -15.42 -8.85
CA THR A 290 -8.06 -15.11 -9.38
C THR A 290 -8.36 -15.90 -10.64
N SER A 291 -7.43 -15.92 -11.60
CA SER A 291 -7.63 -16.58 -12.89
C SER A 291 -7.91 -18.06 -12.71
N ILE A 292 -7.17 -18.72 -11.80
CA ILE A 292 -7.42 -20.11 -11.42
C ILE A 292 -8.81 -20.26 -10.79
N SER A 293 -9.18 -19.41 -9.84
CA SER A 293 -10.52 -19.44 -9.21
C SER A 293 -11.65 -19.27 -10.22
N LEU A 294 -11.49 -18.39 -11.21
CA LEU A 294 -12.47 -18.15 -12.28
C LEU A 294 -12.56 -19.33 -13.23
N VAL A 295 -11.44 -19.98 -13.58
CA VAL A 295 -11.44 -21.19 -14.41
C VAL A 295 -12.15 -22.32 -13.67
N VAL A 296 -11.83 -22.55 -12.39
CA VAL A 296 -12.51 -23.56 -11.57
C VAL A 296 -14.01 -23.26 -11.45
N GLY A 297 -14.38 -22.00 -11.16
CA GLY A 297 -15.78 -21.56 -11.13
C GLY A 297 -16.48 -21.74 -12.48
N GLY A 298 -15.79 -21.43 -13.57
CA GLY A 298 -16.26 -21.62 -14.94
C GLY A 298 -16.52 -23.07 -15.29
N ILE A 299 -15.60 -23.98 -14.95
CA ILE A 299 -15.79 -25.43 -15.15
C ILE A 299 -16.99 -25.94 -14.35
N VAL A 300 -17.18 -25.45 -13.13
CA VAL A 300 -18.36 -25.79 -12.32
C VAL A 300 -19.65 -25.31 -12.99
N ILE A 301 -19.68 -24.07 -13.49
CA ILE A 301 -20.82 -23.55 -14.27
C ILE A 301 -21.09 -24.44 -15.49
N MET A 302 -20.05 -24.76 -16.26
CA MET A 302 -20.18 -25.61 -17.46
C MET A 302 -20.79 -26.97 -17.14
N ASN A 303 -20.26 -27.66 -16.12
CA ASN A 303 -20.72 -29.00 -15.74
C ASN A 303 -22.17 -28.97 -15.25
N ILE A 304 -22.52 -27.99 -14.43
CA ILE A 304 -23.87 -27.84 -13.92
C ILE A 304 -24.86 -27.50 -15.04
N MET A 305 -24.45 -26.66 -15.99
CA MET A 305 -25.25 -26.35 -17.18
C MET A 305 -25.41 -27.58 -18.10
N LEU A 306 -24.39 -28.44 -18.24
CA LEU A 306 -24.53 -29.69 -18.98
C LEU A 306 -25.58 -30.62 -18.35
N VAL A 307 -25.59 -30.74 -17.03
CA VAL A 307 -26.60 -31.51 -16.29
C VAL A 307 -27.99 -30.87 -16.44
N ALA A 308 -28.09 -29.53 -16.37
CA ALA A 308 -29.35 -28.82 -16.58
C ALA A 308 -29.91 -29.02 -18.00
N VAL A 309 -29.05 -29.09 -19.02
CA VAL A 309 -29.45 -29.40 -20.40
C VAL A 309 -30.00 -30.81 -20.49
N THR A 310 -29.38 -31.79 -19.82
CA THR A 310 -29.89 -33.17 -19.81
C THR A 310 -31.23 -33.29 -19.09
N GLU A 311 -31.41 -32.62 -17.96
CA GLU A 311 -32.68 -32.61 -17.22
C GLU A 311 -33.83 -31.92 -18.00
N ARG A 312 -33.52 -30.84 -18.73
CA ARG A 312 -34.49 -30.09 -19.54
C ARG A 312 -34.59 -30.57 -20.99
N THR A 313 -34.05 -31.75 -21.32
CA THR A 313 -34.01 -32.25 -22.71
C THR A 313 -35.40 -32.27 -23.37
N ARG A 314 -36.40 -32.80 -22.67
CA ARG A 314 -37.79 -32.88 -23.16
C ARG A 314 -38.41 -31.49 -23.40
N GLU A 315 -38.19 -30.54 -22.50
CA GLU A 315 -38.65 -29.16 -22.65
C GLU A 315 -38.04 -28.48 -23.89
N ILE A 316 -36.74 -28.67 -24.12
CA ILE A 316 -36.04 -28.15 -25.29
C ILE A 316 -36.60 -28.77 -26.58
N GLY A 317 -36.90 -30.07 -26.55
CA GLY A 317 -37.54 -30.80 -27.65
C GLY A 317 -38.90 -30.21 -28.03
N ILE A 318 -39.77 -29.95 -27.04
CA ILE A 318 -41.08 -29.32 -27.25
C ILE A 318 -40.93 -27.94 -27.89
N ARG A 319 -40.04 -27.08 -27.37
CA ARG A 319 -39.81 -25.74 -27.92
C ARG A 319 -39.34 -25.77 -29.37
N LYS A 320 -38.45 -26.70 -29.73
CA LYS A 320 -37.98 -26.85 -31.11
C LYS A 320 -39.05 -27.39 -32.05
N SER A 321 -39.88 -28.33 -31.59
CA SER A 321 -41.02 -28.84 -32.37
C SER A 321 -42.06 -27.75 -32.64
N LEU A 322 -42.18 -26.76 -31.75
CA LEU A 322 -43.02 -25.58 -31.93
C LEU A 322 -42.36 -24.46 -32.76
N GLY A 323 -41.16 -24.68 -33.31
CA GLY A 323 -40.50 -23.76 -34.24
C GLY A 323 -39.37 -22.89 -33.68
N ALA A 324 -38.93 -23.11 -32.43
CA ALA A 324 -37.79 -22.36 -31.87
C ALA A 324 -36.50 -22.62 -32.68
N ARG A 325 -35.79 -21.56 -33.07
CA ARG A 325 -34.54 -21.68 -33.84
C ARG A 325 -33.39 -22.07 -32.91
N ARG A 326 -32.33 -22.68 -33.47
CA ARG A 326 -31.11 -23.03 -32.72
C ARG A 326 -30.51 -21.83 -31.96
N LYS A 327 -30.55 -20.64 -32.58
CA LYS A 327 -30.07 -19.38 -31.97
C LYS A 327 -30.89 -18.97 -30.73
N ASP A 328 -32.19 -19.28 -30.70
CA ASP A 328 -33.06 -18.87 -29.61
C ASP A 328 -32.76 -19.72 -28.36
N ILE A 329 -32.57 -21.03 -28.56
CA ILE A 329 -32.13 -21.96 -27.51
C ILE A 329 -30.70 -21.61 -27.04
N LEU A 330 -29.79 -21.32 -27.97
CA LEU A 330 -28.42 -20.91 -27.64
C LEU A 330 -28.40 -19.65 -26.77
N MET A 331 -29.10 -18.58 -27.18
CA MET A 331 -29.19 -17.33 -26.43
C MET A 331 -29.82 -17.53 -25.06
N GLN A 332 -30.85 -18.37 -24.95
CA GLN A 332 -31.50 -18.64 -23.67
C GLN A 332 -30.50 -19.20 -22.64
N PHE A 333 -29.80 -20.28 -22.99
CA PHE A 333 -28.83 -20.92 -22.09
C PHE A 333 -27.60 -20.05 -21.82
N LEU A 334 -27.17 -19.25 -22.81
CA LEU A 334 -26.08 -18.30 -22.65
C LEU A 334 -26.46 -17.18 -21.66
N ILE A 335 -27.66 -16.61 -21.81
CA ILE A 335 -28.19 -15.60 -20.88
C ILE A 335 -28.35 -16.20 -19.48
N GLU A 336 -28.84 -17.43 -19.35
CA GLU A 336 -28.95 -18.11 -18.04
C GLU A 336 -27.57 -18.22 -17.36
N SER A 337 -26.53 -18.58 -18.12
CA SER A 337 -25.15 -18.69 -17.61
C SER A 337 -24.56 -17.33 -17.22
N VAL A 338 -24.76 -16.29 -18.04
CA VAL A 338 -24.27 -14.93 -17.78
C VAL A 338 -25.00 -14.28 -16.60
N VAL A 339 -26.30 -14.48 -16.48
CA VAL A 339 -27.08 -13.97 -15.33
C VAL A 339 -26.63 -14.66 -14.06
N LEU A 340 -26.43 -15.99 -14.11
CA LEU A 340 -25.96 -16.75 -12.95
C LEU A 340 -24.57 -16.29 -12.50
N SER A 341 -23.61 -16.13 -13.42
CA SER A 341 -22.27 -15.65 -13.08
C SER A 341 -22.27 -14.18 -12.65
N GLY A 342 -23.10 -13.34 -13.27
CA GLY A 342 -23.30 -11.94 -12.87
C GLY A 342 -23.87 -11.80 -11.46
N CYS A 343 -24.85 -12.65 -11.09
CA CYS A 343 -25.33 -12.74 -9.70
C CYS A 343 -24.21 -13.16 -8.74
N GLY A 344 -23.39 -14.14 -9.13
CA GLY A 344 -22.21 -14.53 -8.35
C GLY A 344 -21.22 -13.37 -8.17
N GLY A 345 -20.98 -12.58 -9.22
CA GLY A 345 -20.14 -11.40 -9.16
C GLY A 345 -20.70 -10.31 -8.26
N LEU A 346 -22.00 -10.03 -8.31
CA LEU A 346 -22.66 -9.08 -7.42
C LEU A 346 -22.59 -9.51 -5.94
N ILE A 347 -22.78 -10.80 -5.67
CA ILE A 347 -22.65 -11.35 -4.31
C ILE A 347 -21.19 -11.25 -3.85
N GLY A 348 -20.24 -11.64 -4.70
CA GLY A 348 -18.80 -11.51 -4.41
C GLY A 348 -18.39 -10.07 -4.14
N LEU A 349 -18.95 -9.11 -4.89
CA LEU A 349 -18.75 -7.68 -4.67
C LEU A 349 -19.30 -7.22 -3.32
N GLY A 350 -20.51 -7.67 -2.95
CA GLY A 350 -21.10 -7.37 -1.64
C GLY A 350 -20.27 -7.92 -0.48
N ILE A 351 -19.75 -9.14 -0.62
CA ILE A 351 -18.84 -9.74 0.37
C ILE A 351 -17.52 -8.96 0.43
N ALA A 352 -16.94 -8.58 -0.71
CA ALA A 352 -15.72 -7.78 -0.75
C ALA A 352 -15.91 -6.41 -0.08
N TYR A 353 -17.07 -5.78 -0.25
CA TYR A 353 -17.42 -4.55 0.47
C TYR A 353 -17.50 -4.78 1.98
N GLY A 354 -18.10 -5.89 2.42
CA GLY A 354 -18.12 -6.30 3.83
C GLY A 354 -16.72 -6.52 4.40
N ILE A 355 -15.83 -7.19 3.65
CA ILE A 355 -14.42 -7.39 4.02
C ILE A 355 -13.70 -6.05 4.12
N LYS A 356 -13.90 -5.13 3.16
CA LYS A 356 -13.34 -3.78 3.20
C LYS A 356 -13.80 -3.02 4.44
N TRP A 357 -15.09 -3.11 4.78
CA TRP A 357 -15.64 -2.47 5.97
C TRP A 357 -15.01 -3.04 7.26
N LEU A 358 -14.89 -4.37 7.34
CA LEU A 358 -14.22 -5.04 8.46
C LEU A 358 -12.74 -4.63 8.57
N LEU A 359 -12.02 -4.61 7.44
CA LEU A 359 -10.61 -4.24 7.40
C LEU A 359 -10.40 -2.81 7.92
N VAL A 360 -11.15 -1.84 7.43
CA VAL A 360 -10.98 -0.42 7.85
C VAL A 360 -11.35 -0.23 9.32
N GLN A 361 -12.30 -0.99 9.85
CA GLN A 361 -12.75 -0.86 11.24
C GLN A 361 -11.79 -1.51 12.25
N TYR A 362 -11.20 -2.65 11.89
CA TYR A 362 -10.42 -3.48 12.84
C TYR A 362 -8.92 -3.48 12.56
N THR A 363 -8.49 -2.97 11.40
CA THR A 363 -7.08 -2.91 11.03
C THR A 363 -6.74 -1.52 10.51
N PRO A 364 -5.48 -1.08 10.66
CA PRO A 364 -5.03 0.19 10.11
C PRO A 364 -4.71 0.11 8.61
N VAL A 365 -5.13 -0.95 7.92
CA VAL A 365 -4.85 -1.14 6.50
C VAL A 365 -5.76 -0.21 5.70
N PRO A 366 -5.19 0.72 4.91
CA PRO A 366 -5.99 1.58 4.06
C PRO A 366 -6.62 0.73 2.95
N ALA A 367 -7.95 0.70 2.90
CA ALA A 367 -8.70 0.00 1.87
C ALA A 367 -9.74 0.93 1.24
N SER A 368 -9.64 1.15 -0.06
CA SER A 368 -10.58 1.96 -0.83
C SER A 368 -11.08 1.13 -2.00
N MET A 369 -12.36 1.23 -2.35
CA MET A 369 -12.95 0.39 -3.39
C MET A 369 -13.13 1.21 -4.66
N PRO A 370 -12.16 1.21 -5.59
CA PRO A 370 -12.23 2.07 -6.75
C PRO A 370 -13.26 1.57 -7.75
N ILE A 371 -13.92 2.49 -8.45
CA ILE A 371 -14.97 2.19 -9.43
C ILE A 371 -14.46 1.26 -10.54
N TRP A 372 -13.19 1.41 -10.94
CA TRP A 372 -12.59 0.55 -11.96
C TRP A 372 -12.51 -0.92 -11.53
N ALA A 373 -12.26 -1.20 -10.24
CA ALA A 373 -12.21 -2.57 -9.73
C ALA A 373 -13.61 -3.21 -9.69
N ILE A 374 -14.64 -2.42 -9.39
CA ILE A 374 -16.04 -2.84 -9.46
C ILE A 374 -16.41 -3.19 -10.90
N ALA A 375 -16.08 -2.31 -11.85
CA ALA A 375 -16.35 -2.54 -13.27
C ALA A 375 -15.61 -3.78 -13.78
N LEU A 376 -14.33 -3.94 -13.44
CA LEU A 376 -13.52 -5.10 -13.80
C LEU A 376 -14.13 -6.40 -13.27
N ALA A 377 -14.55 -6.43 -12.00
CA ALA A 377 -15.19 -7.59 -11.39
C ALA A 377 -16.48 -8.02 -12.12
N LEU A 378 -17.32 -7.05 -12.48
CA LEU A 378 -18.57 -7.32 -13.22
C LEU A 378 -18.30 -7.81 -14.63
N ILE A 379 -17.34 -7.21 -15.33
CA ILE A 379 -16.93 -7.64 -16.68
C ILE A 379 -16.37 -9.06 -16.62
N VAL A 380 -15.48 -9.33 -15.68
CA VAL A 380 -14.81 -10.63 -15.56
C VAL A 380 -15.81 -11.73 -15.19
N SER A 381 -16.67 -11.51 -14.20
CA SER A 381 -17.71 -12.49 -13.81
C SER A 381 -18.71 -12.80 -14.93
N THR A 382 -19.22 -11.79 -15.63
CA THR A 382 -20.14 -11.98 -16.76
C THR A 382 -19.44 -12.66 -17.93
N SER A 383 -18.17 -12.32 -18.21
CA SER A 383 -17.36 -12.96 -19.24
C SER A 383 -17.10 -14.44 -18.94
N THR A 384 -16.83 -14.81 -17.67
CA THR A 384 -16.68 -16.21 -17.28
C THR A 384 -17.95 -17.03 -17.56
N GLY A 385 -19.13 -16.50 -17.21
CA GLY A 385 -20.40 -17.16 -17.50
C GLY A 385 -20.67 -17.29 -19.01
N ALA A 386 -20.29 -16.28 -19.79
CA ALA A 386 -20.38 -16.35 -21.25
C ALA A 386 -19.47 -17.45 -21.81
N ILE A 387 -18.18 -17.43 -21.47
CA ILE A 387 -17.17 -18.36 -22.02
C ILE A 387 -17.54 -19.81 -21.69
N PHE A 388 -17.82 -20.12 -20.43
CA PHE A 388 -18.11 -21.48 -20.00
C PHE A 388 -19.56 -21.92 -20.27
N GLY A 389 -20.46 -20.98 -20.53
CA GLY A 389 -21.84 -21.24 -20.94
C GLY A 389 -22.00 -21.59 -22.43
N ILE A 390 -21.05 -21.20 -23.29
CA ILE A 390 -21.13 -21.43 -24.74
C ILE A 390 -21.26 -22.92 -25.09
N TYR A 391 -20.42 -23.78 -24.50
CA TYR A 391 -20.42 -25.21 -24.80
C TYR A 391 -21.75 -25.91 -24.47
N PRO A 392 -22.31 -25.83 -23.25
CA PRO A 392 -23.60 -26.43 -22.92
C PRO A 392 -24.74 -25.81 -23.74
N ALA A 393 -24.74 -24.49 -23.95
CA ALA A 393 -25.74 -23.82 -24.78
C ALA A 393 -25.73 -24.33 -26.22
N TRP A 394 -24.53 -24.54 -26.79
CA TRP A 394 -24.36 -25.10 -28.13
C TRP A 394 -24.84 -26.55 -28.21
N LYS A 395 -24.54 -27.36 -27.19
CA LYS A 395 -25.04 -28.74 -27.08
C LYS A 395 -26.58 -28.78 -27.04
N ALA A 396 -27.21 -27.92 -26.23
CA ALA A 396 -28.66 -27.79 -26.15
C ALA A 396 -29.29 -27.36 -27.49
N ALA A 397 -28.67 -26.38 -28.15
CA ALA A 397 -29.11 -25.87 -29.45
C ALA A 397 -29.01 -26.92 -30.57
N ARG A 398 -28.22 -27.99 -30.41
CA ARG A 398 -28.08 -29.09 -31.39
C ARG A 398 -28.91 -30.35 -31.12
N LEU A 399 -29.63 -30.44 -30.00
CA LEU A 399 -30.56 -31.55 -29.72
C LEU A 399 -31.59 -31.75 -30.85
N ASP A 400 -31.76 -32.99 -31.30
CA ASP A 400 -32.81 -33.36 -32.26
C ASP A 400 -34.17 -33.43 -31.54
N PRO A 401 -35.21 -32.74 -32.03
CA PRO A 401 -36.54 -32.75 -31.40
C PRO A 401 -37.13 -34.15 -31.24
N ILE A 402 -36.88 -35.05 -32.20
CA ILE A 402 -37.42 -36.42 -32.20
C ILE A 402 -36.77 -37.23 -31.09
N VAL A 403 -35.45 -37.14 -30.96
CA VAL A 403 -34.68 -37.83 -29.90
C VAL A 403 -35.03 -37.25 -28.53
N ALA A 404 -35.17 -35.94 -28.43
CA ALA A 404 -35.46 -35.25 -27.17
C ALA A 404 -36.85 -35.57 -26.59
N LEU A 405 -37.83 -35.89 -27.44
CA LEU A 405 -39.19 -36.30 -27.02
C LEU A 405 -39.30 -37.78 -26.68
N ARG A 406 -38.33 -38.60 -27.11
CA ARG A 406 -38.28 -40.05 -26.88
C ARG A 406 -37.46 -40.44 -25.64
N ALA A 407 -36.61 -39.54 -25.15
CA ALA A 407 -35.91 -39.74 -23.88
C ALA A 407 -36.92 -39.69 -22.73
N GLU A 408 -37.04 -40.80 -21.98
CA GLU A 408 -37.77 -40.86 -20.70
C GLU A 408 -36.99 -40.16 -19.59
#